data_AF-A0A354F657-F1
#
_entry.id   AF-A0A354F657-F1
#
_cell.length_a   1.000
_cell.length_b   1.000
_cell.length_c   1.000
_cell.angle_alpha   90.00
_cell.angle_beta   90.00
_cell.angle_gamma   90.00
#
_symmetry.space_group_name_H-M   'P 1'
#
loop_
_entity.id
_entity.type
_entity.pdbx_description
1 polymer ?
#
loop_
_entity_poly.entity_id
_entity_poly.type
_entity_poly.pdbx_seq_one_letter_code
_entity_poly.pdbx_strand_id
1 'polypeptide(L)'
;LSGKVSFHQTYYYIMLIATFSVPFSYLTGILEWKKRYRGAMIPIFYAKIRYGMVIFVLGGLCTLWYFIYPGVLENVGIQRLAFILLNVSILVPLMYMGHLGSIIVYEKVV
;
A
#
# COMPACT_ATOMS: atom_id res chain seq x y z
N LEU A 1 -30.00 2.02 11.84
CA LEU A 1 -29.50 2.32 10.48
C LEU A 1 -28.28 3.25 10.43
N SER A 2 -28.00 4.07 11.45
CA SER A 2 -26.88 5.05 11.44
C SER A 2 -25.48 4.43 11.30
N GLY A 3 -25.20 3.28 11.93
CA GLY A 3 -23.86 2.69 11.93
C GLY A 3 -23.31 2.23 10.57
N LYS A 4 -24.17 1.68 9.68
CA LYS A 4 -23.71 1.14 8.38
C LYS A 4 -23.16 2.23 7.46
N VAL A 5 -23.80 3.39 7.45
CA VAL A 5 -23.40 4.54 6.62
C VAL A 5 -22.06 5.10 7.10
N SER A 6 -21.86 5.18 8.42
CA SER A 6 -20.59 5.64 9.00
C SER A 6 -19.42 4.71 8.67
N PHE A 7 -19.63 3.39 8.65
CA PHE A 7 -18.56 2.44 8.28
C PHE A 7 -18.18 2.55 6.79
N HIS A 8 -19.15 2.71 5.89
CA HIS A 8 -18.88 2.92 4.45
C HIS A 8 -18.07 4.20 4.18
N GLN A 9 -18.44 5.30 4.83
CA GLN A 9 -17.71 6.55 4.71
C GLN A 9 -16.30 6.45 5.29
N THR A 10 -16.16 5.83 6.47
CA THR A 10 -14.85 5.63 7.11
C THR A 10 -13.92 4.79 6.25
N TYR A 11 -14.43 3.69 5.67
CA TYR A 11 -13.66 2.85 4.75
C TYR A 11 -13.17 3.65 3.53
N TYR A 12 -14.06 4.44 2.91
CA TYR A 12 -13.71 5.27 1.77
C TYR A 12 -12.56 6.23 2.09
N TYR A 13 -12.68 7.00 3.18
CA TYR A 13 -11.64 7.96 3.56
C TYR A 13 -10.31 7.28 3.91
N ILE A 14 -10.33 6.14 4.61
CA ILE A 14 -9.11 5.39 4.93
C ILE A 14 -8.43 4.89 3.65
N MET A 15 -9.19 4.37 2.69
CA MET A 15 -8.62 3.92 1.40
C MET A 15 -8.03 5.08 0.60
N LEU A 16 -8.69 6.23 0.63
CA LEU A 16 -8.25 7.45 -0.03
C LEU A 16 -6.92 7.94 0.58
N ILE A 17 -6.86 8.04 1.91
CA ILE A 17 -5.65 8.42 2.65
C ILE A 17 -4.53 7.38 2.42
N ALA A 18 -4.84 6.09 2.45
CA ALA A 18 -3.87 5.03 2.21
C ALA A 18 -3.27 5.15 0.80
N THR A 19 -4.11 5.40 -0.22
CA THR A 19 -3.68 5.56 -1.61
C THR A 19 -2.77 6.76 -1.79
N PHE A 20 -3.05 7.90 -1.14
CA PHE A 20 -2.19 9.09 -1.17
C PHE A 20 -0.95 8.97 -0.26
N SER A 21 -1.00 8.15 0.78
CA SER A 21 0.14 7.87 1.65
C SER A 21 1.25 7.12 0.91
N VAL A 22 0.90 6.25 -0.05
CA VAL A 22 1.89 5.50 -0.84
C VAL A 22 2.83 6.39 -1.67
N PRO A 23 2.38 7.35 -2.51
CA PRO A 23 3.29 8.24 -3.22
C PRO A 23 4.04 9.16 -2.27
N PHE A 24 3.43 9.57 -1.15
CA PHE A 24 4.13 10.34 -0.12
C PHE A 24 5.28 9.53 0.51
N SER A 25 5.02 8.28 0.89
CA SER A 25 6.02 7.34 1.43
C SER A 25 7.12 7.03 0.42
N TYR A 26 6.77 6.96 -0.88
CA TYR A 26 7.74 6.79 -1.95
C TYR A 26 8.70 7.98 -2.07
N LEU A 27 8.15 9.21 -2.07
CA LEU A 27 8.94 10.44 -2.14
C LEU A 27 9.85 10.61 -0.92
N THR A 28 9.31 10.42 0.29
CA THR A 28 10.11 10.52 1.52
C THR A 28 11.19 9.46 1.56
N GLY A 29 10.89 8.23 1.12
CA GLY A 29 11.86 7.14 1.01
C GLY A 29 13.02 7.46 0.08
N ILE A 30 12.77 8.12 -1.06
CA ILE A 30 13.82 8.56 -1.99
C ILE A 30 14.65 9.70 -1.40
N LEU A 31 14.01 10.68 -0.77
CA LEU A 31 14.68 11.83 -0.17
C LEU A 31 15.61 11.40 0.98
N GLU A 32 15.14 10.54 1.87
CA GLU A 32 15.96 9.98 2.94
C GLU A 32 17.11 9.14 2.40
N TRP A 33 16.86 8.31 1.39
CA TRP A 33 17.90 7.52 0.74
C TRP A 33 19.01 8.38 0.14
N LYS A 34 18.62 9.42 -0.60
CA LYS A 34 19.55 10.37 -1.21
C LYS A 34 20.39 11.09 -0.14
N LYS A 35 19.77 11.47 1.00
CA LYS A 35 20.45 12.12 2.12
C LYS A 35 21.42 11.19 2.84
N ARG A 36 21.04 9.92 3.06
CA ARG A 36 21.81 8.96 3.87
C ARG A 36 22.93 8.26 3.11
N TYR A 37 22.69 7.90 1.84
CA TYR A 37 23.63 7.11 1.02
C TYR A 37 24.26 7.91 -0.12
N ARG A 38 24.14 9.25 -0.12
CA ARG A 38 24.66 10.16 -1.16
C ARG A 38 24.24 9.79 -2.59
N GLY A 39 23.10 9.11 -2.75
CA GLY A 39 22.63 8.64 -4.05
C GLY A 39 23.23 7.32 -4.54
N ALA A 40 23.99 6.60 -3.71
CA ALA A 40 24.40 5.23 -4.02
C ALA A 40 23.16 4.33 -4.10
N MET A 41 22.78 3.94 -5.33
CA MET A 41 21.66 3.03 -5.56
C MET A 41 22.13 1.60 -5.31
N ILE A 42 21.91 1.09 -4.10
CA ILE A 42 22.09 -0.34 -3.83
C ILE A 42 20.88 -1.13 -4.34
N PRO A 43 21.08 -2.38 -4.78
CA PRO A 43 20.01 -3.23 -5.32
C PRO A 43 18.82 -3.42 -4.36
N ILE A 44 19.06 -3.36 -3.05
CA ILE A 44 18.03 -3.43 -2.00
C ILE A 44 17.05 -2.25 -2.09
N PHE A 45 17.55 -1.05 -2.45
CA PHE A 45 16.72 0.14 -2.63
C PHE A 45 15.84 0.03 -3.88
N TYR A 46 16.38 -0.52 -4.97
CA TYR A 46 15.61 -0.78 -6.19
C TYR A 46 14.48 -1.79 -5.95
N ALA A 47 14.77 -2.87 -5.20
CA ALA A 47 13.75 -3.82 -4.77
C ALA A 47 12.64 -3.14 -3.94
N LYS A 48 13.02 -2.28 -2.98
CA LYS A 48 12.07 -1.51 -2.16
C LYS A 48 11.16 -0.62 -3.01
N ILE A 49 11.71 0.06 -4.02
CA ILE A 49 10.95 0.88 -4.97
C ILE A 49 9.93 0.03 -5.75
N ARG A 50 10.35 -1.13 -6.27
CA ARG A 50 9.46 -2.02 -7.03
C ARG A 50 8.29 -2.52 -6.19
N TYR A 51 8.54 -2.98 -4.96
CA TYR A 51 7.47 -3.44 -4.07
C TYR A 51 6.51 -2.30 -3.69
N GLY A 52 7.02 -1.09 -3.46
CA GLY A 52 6.18 0.10 -3.23
C GLY A 52 5.28 0.43 -4.42
N MET A 53 5.81 0.30 -5.64
CA MET A 53 5.05 0.52 -6.88
C MET A 53 3.96 -0.54 -7.06
N VAL A 54 4.24 -1.81 -6.73
CA VAL A 54 3.23 -2.89 -6.75
C VAL A 54 2.13 -2.62 -5.74
N ILE A 55 2.46 -2.21 -4.52
CA ILE A 55 1.48 -1.84 -3.49
C ILE A 55 0.62 -0.65 -3.97
N PHE A 56 1.22 0.34 -4.62
CA PHE A 56 0.50 1.47 -5.18
C PHE A 56 -0.53 1.05 -6.23
N VAL A 57 -0.13 0.18 -7.17
CA VAL A 57 -1.01 -0.32 -8.23
C VAL A 57 -2.14 -1.16 -7.63
N LEU A 58 -1.83 -2.05 -6.69
CA LEU A 58 -2.85 -2.88 -6.02
C LEU A 58 -3.82 -2.03 -5.18
N GLY A 59 -3.32 -1.08 -4.40
CA GLY A 59 -4.15 -0.15 -3.62
C GLY A 59 -4.99 0.79 -4.48
N GLY A 60 -4.42 1.28 -5.59
CA GLY A 60 -5.12 2.08 -6.58
C GLY A 60 -6.23 1.28 -7.29
N LEU A 61 -5.96 0.03 -7.65
CA LEU A 61 -6.98 -0.90 -8.18
C LEU A 61 -8.11 -1.13 -7.17
N CYS A 62 -7.79 -1.38 -5.90
CA CYS A 62 -8.82 -1.50 -4.85
C CYS A 62 -9.68 -0.24 -4.74
N THR A 63 -9.04 0.93 -4.74
CA THR A 63 -9.72 2.23 -4.59
C THR A 63 -10.59 2.55 -5.80
N LEU A 64 -10.09 2.35 -7.02
CA LEU A 64 -10.86 2.51 -8.26
C LEU A 64 -12.03 1.53 -8.32
N TRP A 65 -11.80 0.27 -7.96
CA TRP A 65 -12.86 -0.74 -7.93
C TRP A 65 -13.97 -0.36 -6.95
N TYR A 66 -13.60 0.08 -5.74
CA TYR A 66 -14.57 0.54 -4.75
C TYR A 66 -15.27 1.84 -5.16
N PHE A 67 -14.58 2.74 -5.87
CA PHE A 67 -15.18 3.97 -6.40
C PHE A 67 -16.24 3.69 -7.46
N ILE A 68 -16.00 2.73 -8.36
CA ILE A 68 -16.98 2.34 -9.40
C ILE A 68 -18.13 1.52 -8.80
N TYR A 69 -17.85 0.61 -7.86
CA TYR A 69 -18.83 -0.23 -7.20
C TYR A 69 -18.75 -0.13 -5.66
N PRO A 70 -19.31 0.94 -5.06
CA PRO A 70 -19.28 1.14 -3.60
C PRO A 70 -20.08 0.07 -2.83
N GLY A 71 -20.95 -0.68 -3.53
CA GLY A 71 -21.70 -1.82 -3.01
C GLY A 71 -20.95 -3.16 -3.04
N VAL A 72 -19.66 -3.21 -3.42
CA VAL A 72 -18.93 -4.50 -3.54
C VAL A 72 -18.82 -5.27 -2.22
N LEU A 73 -18.89 -4.56 -1.08
CA LEU A 73 -18.90 -5.17 0.26
C LEU A 73 -20.31 -5.54 0.75
N GLU A 74 -21.37 -4.92 0.24
CA GLU A 74 -22.76 -5.22 0.63
C GLU A 74 -23.34 -6.39 -0.15
N ASN A 75 -22.86 -6.61 -1.38
CA ASN A 75 -23.29 -7.75 -2.18
C ASN A 75 -22.76 -9.07 -1.60
N VAL A 76 -23.65 -10.06 -1.49
CA VAL A 76 -23.30 -11.43 -1.10
C VAL A 76 -22.90 -12.17 -2.38
N GLY A 77 -21.61 -12.43 -2.57
CA GLY A 77 -21.14 -13.14 -3.76
C GLY A 77 -19.62 -13.24 -3.90
N ILE A 78 -19.18 -13.89 -4.98
CA ILE A 78 -17.76 -14.13 -5.32
C ILE A 78 -16.98 -12.81 -5.44
N GLN A 79 -17.62 -11.73 -5.86
CA GLN A 79 -17.01 -10.40 -5.98
C GLN A 79 -16.51 -9.86 -4.62
N ARG A 80 -17.26 -10.09 -3.54
CA ARG A 80 -16.85 -9.70 -2.18
C ARG A 80 -15.61 -10.47 -1.73
N LEU A 81 -15.58 -11.78 -1.97
CA LEU A 81 -14.41 -12.61 -1.64
C LEU A 81 -13.18 -12.20 -2.44
N ALA A 82 -13.35 -11.97 -3.75
CA ALA A 82 -12.27 -11.50 -4.61
C ALA A 82 -11.72 -10.14 -4.12
N PHE A 83 -12.60 -9.21 -3.74
CA PHE A 83 -12.20 -7.90 -3.21
C PHE A 83 -11.48 -8.01 -1.86
N ILE A 84 -11.95 -8.86 -0.95
CA ILE A 84 -11.28 -9.10 0.34
C ILE A 84 -9.90 -9.73 0.12
N LEU A 85 -9.80 -10.75 -0.75
CA LEU A 85 -8.52 -11.39 -1.07
C LEU A 85 -7.55 -10.41 -1.71
N LEU A 86 -8.02 -9.53 -2.59
CA LEU A 86 -7.22 -8.47 -3.18
C LEU A 86 -6.67 -7.52 -2.09
N ASN A 87 -7.51 -7.09 -1.14
CA ASN A 87 -7.07 -6.26 -0.02
C ASN A 87 -6.05 -6.98 0.88
N VAL A 88 -6.28 -8.26 1.20
CA VAL A 88 -5.34 -9.06 2.00
C VAL A 88 -4.02 -9.28 1.25
N SER A 89 -4.05 -9.42 -0.08
CA SER A 89 -2.85 -9.60 -0.89
C SER A 89 -1.89 -8.42 -0.81
N ILE A 90 -2.37 -7.21 -0.48
CA ILE A 90 -1.54 -6.01 -0.28
C ILE A 90 -0.63 -6.18 0.96
N LEU A 91 -1.06 -6.95 1.96
CA LEU A 91 -0.30 -7.15 3.20
C LEU A 91 1.01 -7.91 2.96
N VAL A 92 1.03 -8.84 1.99
CA VAL A 92 2.20 -9.65 1.67
C VAL A 92 3.39 -8.78 1.21
N PRO A 93 3.29 -7.99 0.13
CA PRO A 93 4.37 -7.10 -0.29
C PRO A 93 4.66 -6.01 0.75
N LEU A 94 3.66 -5.59 1.56
CA LEU A 94 3.88 -4.64 2.64
C LEU A 94 4.79 -5.21 3.74
N MET A 95 4.57 -6.46 4.17
CA MET A 95 5.44 -7.16 5.12
C MET A 95 6.85 -7.34 4.56
N TYR A 96 6.98 -7.75 3.30
CA TYR A 96 8.29 -7.87 2.65
C TYR A 96 9.02 -6.52 2.60
N MET A 97 8.32 -5.42 2.31
CA MET A 97 8.89 -4.08 2.31
C MET A 97 9.38 -3.67 3.71
N GLY A 98 8.61 -3.98 4.76
CA GLY A 98 9.01 -3.76 6.15
C GLY A 98 10.25 -4.55 6.54
N HIS A 99 10.32 -5.83 6.14
CA HIS A 99 11.48 -6.68 6.38
C HIS A 99 12.73 -6.15 5.67
N LEU A 100 12.65 -5.76 4.40
CA LEU A 100 13.74 -5.10 3.69
C LEU A 100 14.20 -3.81 4.37
N GLY A 101 13.26 -3.03 4.93
CA GLY A 101 13.56 -1.85 5.72
C GLY A 101 14.41 -2.15 6.97
N SER A 102 14.07 -3.24 7.69
CA SER A 102 14.84 -3.67 8.86
C SER A 102 16.26 -4.11 8.50
N ILE A 103 16.44 -4.85 7.40
CA ILE A 103 17.75 -5.32 6.94
C ILE A 103 18.70 -4.12 6.69
N ILE A 104 18.21 -3.05 6.05
CA ILE A 104 19.01 -1.85 5.79
C ILE A 104 19.49 -1.18 7.09
N VAL A 105 18.67 -1.21 8.14
CA VAL A 105 18.99 -0.56 9.44
C VAL A 105 19.92 -1.42 10.28
N TYR A 106 19.65 -2.72 10.37
CA TYR A 106 20.36 -3.62 11.27
C TYR A 106 21.63 -4.22 10.64
N GLU A 107 21.62 -4.49 9.34
CA GLU A 107 22.72 -5.20 8.70
C GLU A 107 23.85 -4.28 8.22
N LYS A 108 23.72 -2.94 8.36
CA LYS A 108 24.72 -1.95 7.90
C LYS A 108 25.42 -2.42 6.62
N VAL A 109 24.64 -2.69 5.58
CA VAL A 109 25.21 -2.91 4.24
C VAL A 109 25.73 -1.55 3.76
N VAL A 110 26.95 -1.23 4.20
CA VAL A 110 27.83 -0.16 3.71
C VAL A 110 28.93 -0.84 2.93
#